data_AF-A0A2V6S584-F1
#
_entry.id   AF-A0A2V6S584-F1
#
_cell.length_a   1.000
_cell.length_b   1.000
_cell.length_c   1.000
_cell.angle_alpha   90.00
_cell.angle_beta   90.00
_cell.angle_gamma   90.00
#
_symmetry.space_group_name_H-M   'P 1'
#
loop_
_entity.id
_entity.type
_entity.pdbx_description
1 polymer ?
#
loop_
_entity_poly.entity_id
_entity_poly.type
_entity_poly.pdbx_seq_one_letter_code
_entity_poly.pdbx_strand_id
1 'polypeptide(L)' 'MIEGRIVSLQGNQVMLNNGTMVTIPRDVAQPTEIDQGDTIRLNYEVRNGQNVATSLQMMDRAGGLRPR' A
#
# COMPACT_ATOMS: atom_id res chain seq x y z
N MET A 1 3.12 3.04 -11.97
CA MET A 1 2.36 3.69 -10.89
C MET A 1 0.98 3.07 -10.78
N ILE A 2 0.50 2.80 -9.56
CA ILE A 2 -0.86 2.35 -9.28
C ILE A 2 -1.39 3.11 -8.07
N GLU A 3 -2.68 3.41 -8.09
CA GLU A 3 -3.41 3.98 -6.96
C GLU A 3 -4.54 3.02 -6.60
N GLY A 4 -4.73 2.79 -5.32
CA GLY A 4 -5.76 1.88 -4.85
C GLY A 4 -5.97 1.95 -3.35
N ARG A 5 -7.14 1.49 -2.94
CA ARG A 5 -7.49 1.33 -1.53
C ARG A 5 -7.01 -0.03 -1.05
N ILE A 6 -6.33 -0.08 0.08
CA ILE A 6 -5.93 -1.33 0.73
C ILE A 6 -7.19 -2.04 1.22
N VAL A 7 -7.48 -3.23 0.70
CA VAL A 7 -8.62 -4.05 1.13
C VAL A 7 -8.19 -5.20 2.02
N SER A 8 -6.91 -5.57 2.02
CA SER A 8 -6.32 -6.57 2.90
C SER A 8 -4.84 -6.29 3.10
N LEU A 9 -4.34 -6.58 4.30
CA LEU A 9 -2.94 -6.46 4.69
C LEU A 9 -2.53 -7.75 5.40
N GLN A 10 -1.48 -8.40 4.90
CA GLN A 10 -0.89 -9.61 5.48
C GLN A 10 0.62 -9.43 5.60
N GLY A 11 1.09 -9.12 6.81
CA GLY A 11 2.50 -8.79 7.03
C GLY A 11 2.88 -7.53 6.24
N ASN A 12 3.72 -7.70 5.21
CA ASN A 12 4.15 -6.62 4.32
C ASN A 12 3.50 -6.69 2.93
N GLN A 13 2.54 -7.60 2.72
CA GLN A 13 1.80 -7.72 1.47
C GLN A 13 0.45 -7.04 1.60
N VAL A 14 0.14 -6.16 0.65
CA VAL A 14 -1.16 -5.51 0.52
C VAL A 14 -1.92 -6.06 -0.67
N MET A 15 -3.23 -6.17 -0.52
CA MET A 15 -4.15 -6.32 -1.64
C MET A 15 -4.90 -5.01 -1.83
N LEU A 16 -4.86 -4.48 -3.04
CA LEU A 16 -5.61 -3.30 -3.43
C LEU A 16 -7.01 -3.69 -3.90
N ASN A 17 -7.95 -2.74 -3.84
CA ASN A 17 -9.35 -2.91 -4.26
C ASN A 17 -9.53 -3.32 -5.73
N ASN A 18 -8.51 -3.13 -6.57
CA ASN A 18 -8.50 -3.57 -7.96
C ASN A 18 -7.97 -5.01 -8.15
N GLY A 19 -7.75 -5.75 -7.05
CA GLY A 19 -7.22 -7.12 -7.05
C GLY A 19 -5.69 -7.22 -7.16
N THR A 20 -4.97 -6.10 -7.27
CA THR A 20 -3.51 -6.10 -7.34
C THR A 20 -2.92 -6.43 -5.98
N MET A 21 -2.10 -7.48 -5.92
CA MET A 21 -1.27 -7.77 -4.75
C MET A 21 0.11 -7.14 -4.93
N VAL A 22 0.60 -6.46 -3.89
CA VAL A 22 1.91 -5.80 -3.87
C VAL A 22 2.61 -6.09 -2.55
N THR A 23 3.88 -6.49 -2.62
CA THR A 23 4.76 -6.58 -1.47
C THR A 23 5.38 -5.21 -1.23
N ILE A 24 5.25 -4.68 -0.01
CA ILE A 24 5.82 -3.41 0.40
C ILE A 24 7.07 -3.70 1.25
N PRO A 25 8.28 -3.44 0.73
CA PRO A 25 9.50 -3.57 1.52
C PRO A 25 9.52 -2.58 2.70
N ARG A 26 10.20 -2.94 3.79
CA ARG A 26 10.28 -2.09 5.00
C ARG A 26 11.02 -0.77 4.78
N ASP A 27 11.88 -0.72 3.77
CA ASP A 27 12.56 0.48 3.30
C ASP A 27 11.65 1.43 2.50
N VAL A 28 10.51 0.94 2.01
CA VAL A 28 9.50 1.76 1.30
C VAL A 28 8.45 2.30 2.26
N ALA A 29 7.93 1.46 3.17
CA ALA A 29 7.05 1.87 4.25
C ALA A 29 7.08 0.84 5.37
N GLN A 30 6.93 1.28 6.62
CA GLN A 30 6.75 0.37 7.74
C GLN A 30 5.33 -0.20 7.73
N PRO A 31 5.13 -1.50 8.03
CA PRO A 31 3.79 -2.09 8.09
C PRO A 31 2.83 -1.38 9.05
N THR A 32 3.35 -0.66 10.06
CA THR A 32 2.57 0.13 11.02
C THR A 32 2.09 1.48 10.47
N GLU A 33 2.53 1.89 9.28
CA GLU A 33 2.17 3.16 8.64
C GLU A 33 1.02 3.01 7.65
N ILE A 34 0.63 1.78 7.34
CA ILE A 34 -0.42 1.42 6.41
C ILE A 34 -1.46 0.56 7.12
N ASP A 35 -2.72 0.90 6.92
CA ASP A 35 -3.84 0.17 7.48
C ASP A 35 -4.83 -0.24 6.39
N GLN A 36 -5.61 -1.28 6.70
CA GLN A 36 -6.72 -1.66 5.84
C GLN A 36 -7.69 -0.50 5.71
N GLY A 37 -8.01 -0.16 4.46
CA GLY A 37 -8.90 0.93 4.10
C GLY A 37 -8.17 2.20 3.66
N ASP A 38 -6.86 2.32 3.89
CA ASP A 38 -6.06 3.45 3.41
C ASP A 38 -6.05 3.50 1.90
N THR A 39 -6.04 4.71 1.34
CA THR A 39 -5.80 4.93 -0.08
C THR A 39 -4.33 5.27 -0.26
N ILE A 40 -3.64 4.48 -1.09
CA ILE A 40 -2.22 4.64 -1.36
C ILE A 40 -1.97 4.76 -2.85
N ARG A 41 -0.93 5.50 -3.19
CA ARG A 41 -0.35 5.57 -4.53
C ARG A 41 1.07 5.04 -4.47
N LEU A 42 1.40 4.05 -5.28
CA LEU A 42 2.71 3.40 -5.25
C LEU A 42 3.26 3.15 -6.65
N ASN A 43 4.59 3.08 -6.77
CA ASN A 43 5.24 2.43 -7.89
C ASN A 43 5.72 1.06 -7.47
N TYR A 44 5.71 0.12 -8.41
CA TYR A 44 6.18 -1.23 -8.18
C TYR A 44 6.92 -1.74 -9.41
N GLU A 45 7.77 -2.74 -9.17
CA GLU A 45 8.45 -3.51 -10.19
C GLU A 45 8.07 -4.98 -10.01
N VAL A 46 8.05 -5.73 -11.11
CA VAL A 46 7.86 -7.17 -11.06
C VAL A 46 9.23 -7.83 -10.85
N ARG A 47 9.44 -8.42 -9.67
CA ARG A 47 10.66 -9.15 -9.31
C ARG A 47 10.26 -10.60 -9.02
N ASN A 48 10.81 -11.54 -9.79
CA ASN A 48 10.47 -12.97 -9.68
C ASN A 48 8.96 -13.27 -9.76
N GLY A 49 8.22 -12.52 -10.58
CA GLY A 49 6.77 -12.66 -10.72
C GLY A 49 5.94 -12.02 -9.59
N GLN A 50 6.58 -11.36 -8.62
CA GLN A 50 5.90 -10.62 -7.55
C GLN A 50 5.98 -9.11 -7.79
N ASN A 51 4.88 -8.40 -7.57
CA ASN A 51 4.89 -6.94 -7.55
C ASN A 51 5.54 -6.46 -6.26
N VAL A 52 6.67 -5.79 -6.36
CA VAL A 52 7.42 -5.23 -5.22
C VAL A 52 7.40 -3.73 -5.32
N ALA A 53 6.86 -3.05 -4.31
CA ALA A 53 6.82 -1.60 -4.27
C ALA A 53 8.24 -1.02 -4.23
N THR A 54 8.44 0.07 -4.97
CA THR A 54 9.70 0.85 -4.98
C THR A 54 9.51 2.24 -4.38
N SER A 55 8.27 2.74 -4.33
CA SER A 55 7.89 3.98 -3.66
C SER A 55 6.41 3.92 -3.29
N LEU A 56 6.04 4.55 -2.18
CA LEU A 56 4.66 4.62 -1.69
C LEU A 56 4.36 6.02 -1.18
N GLN A 57 3.15 6.49 -1.48
CA GLN A 57 2.60 7.76 -1.01
C GLN A 57 1.22 7.50 -0.41
N MET A 58 1.02 7.95 0.83
CA MET A 58 -0.28 7.94 1.48
C MET A 58 -1.17 9.04 0.90
N MET A 59 -2.36 8.68 0.42
CA MET A 59 -3.32 9.64 -0.12
C MET A 59 -4.41 9.99 0.89
N ASP A 60 -4.98 8.96 1.53
CA ASP A 60 -6.01 9.11 2.55
C ASP A 60 -5.90 7.97 3.57
N ARG A 61 -6.09 8.27 4.84
CA ARG A 61 -6.03 7.27 5.92
C ARG A 61 -7.44 6.87 6.35
N ALA A 62 -7.70 5.57 6.42
CA ALA A 62 -8.90 5.01 7.01
C ALA A 62 -8.94 5.35 8.50
N GLY A 63 -9.70 6.40 8.85
CA GLY A 63 -9.85 6.86 10.22
C GLY A 63 -9.40 8.30 10.49
N GLY A 64 -9.02 9.06 9.45
CA GLY A 64 -8.69 10.48 9.60
C GLY A 64 -9.87 11.36 10.01
N LEU A 65 -10.08 11.51 11.33
CA LEU A 65 -10.47 12.81 11.87
C LEU A 65 -9.44 13.83 11.35
N ARG A 66 -9.87 14.70 10.44
CA ARG A 66 -9.10 15.88 10.04
C ARG A 66 -8.95 16.79 11.27
N PRO A 67 -7.76 17.01 11.86
CA PRO A 67 -7.59 18.18 12.69
C PRO A 67 -7.51 19.39 11.74
N ARG A 68 -8.36 20.38 11.97
CA ARG A 68 -8.16 21.73 11.44
C ARG A 68 -7.03 22.41 12.19
#